data_AF-A0A7X3HGH3-F1
#
_entry.id   AF-A0A7X3HGH3-F1
#
_cell.length_a   1.000
_cell.length_b   1.000
_cell.length_c   1.000
_cell.angle_alpha   90.00
_cell.angle_beta   90.00
_cell.angle_gamma   90.00
#
_symmetry.space_group_name_H-M   'P 1'
#
loop_
_entity.id
_entity.type
_entity.pdbx_description
1 polymer ?
#
loop_
_entity_poly.entity_id
_entity_poly.type
_entity_poly.pdbx_seq_one_letter_code
_entity_poly.pdbx_strand_id
1 'polypeptide(L)'
;LVKTTHQQGHIAAALYATGDRCLFDTESLVFHVSGGTTDLLLCHGADTITPLGTSSDLYAGQAVDRLGVKLGFPFPAGQYVSEQAALCADDIRPKTSV
;
A
#
# COMPACT_ATOMS: atom_id res chain seq x y z
N LEU A 1 -19.44 -13.14 19.49
CA LEU A 1 -18.18 -12.67 18.88
C LEU A 1 -18.39 -12.58 17.37
N VAL A 2 -17.98 -11.47 16.75
CA VAL A 2 -17.96 -11.29 15.28
C VAL A 2 -16.54 -11.59 14.79
N LYS A 3 -16.41 -12.35 13.69
CA LYS A 3 -15.11 -12.65 13.07
C LYS A 3 -14.84 -11.65 11.94
N THR A 4 -13.62 -11.13 11.87
CA THR A 4 -13.17 -10.21 10.81
C THR A 4 -11.84 -10.69 10.25
N THR A 5 -11.56 -10.38 8.99
CA THR A 5 -10.22 -10.58 8.42
C THR A 5 -9.32 -9.37 8.70
N HIS A 6 -8.01 -9.57 8.62
CA HIS A 6 -7.02 -8.49 8.70
C HIS A 6 -7.27 -7.43 7.61
N GLN A 7 -7.63 -7.87 6.41
CA GLN A 7 -7.92 -7.02 5.26
C GLN A 7 -9.14 -6.13 5.51
N GLN A 8 -10.21 -6.70 6.06
CA GLN A 8 -11.42 -5.94 6.41
C GLN A 8 -11.12 -4.86 7.44
N GLY A 9 -10.27 -5.16 8.43
CA GLY A 9 -9.84 -4.19 9.43
C GLY A 9 -9.11 -3.00 8.81
N HIS A 10 -8.17 -3.25 7.90
CA HIS A 10 -7.44 -2.18 7.20
C HIS A 10 -8.35 -1.33 6.32
N ILE A 11 -9.27 -1.94 5.57
CA ILE A 11 -10.22 -1.21 4.73
C ILE A 11 -11.15 -0.37 5.60
N ALA A 12 -11.76 -0.94 6.64
CA ALA A 12 -12.65 -0.21 7.54
C ALA A 12 -11.95 0.98 8.20
N ALA A 13 -10.69 0.81 8.64
CA ALA A 13 -9.90 1.90 9.20
C ALA A 13 -9.60 3.00 8.16
N ALA A 14 -9.25 2.63 6.93
CA ALA A 14 -9.00 3.58 5.85
C ALA A 14 -10.26 4.38 5.51
N LEU A 15 -11.41 3.71 5.31
CA LEU A 15 -12.69 4.36 5.03
C LEU A 15 -13.09 5.30 6.17
N TYR A 16 -12.98 4.85 7.42
CA TYR A 16 -13.28 5.66 8.59
C TYR A 16 -12.42 6.93 8.67
N ALA A 17 -11.11 6.82 8.38
CA ALA A 17 -10.17 7.93 8.46
C ALA A 17 -10.43 9.04 7.43
N THR A 18 -11.15 8.76 6.35
CA THR A 18 -11.56 9.80 5.37
C THR A 18 -12.55 10.82 5.96
N GLY A 19 -13.31 10.43 6.99
CA GLY A 19 -14.43 11.20 7.52
C GLY A 19 -15.69 11.18 6.63
N ASP A 20 -15.64 10.56 5.45
CA ASP A 20 -16.77 10.40 4.55
C ASP A 20 -17.46 9.06 4.78
N ARG A 21 -18.63 9.10 5.43
CA ARG A 21 -19.41 7.91 5.73
C ARG A 21 -20.02 7.26 4.49
N CYS A 22 -20.22 8.01 3.41
CA CYS A 22 -20.82 7.45 2.19
C CYS A 22 -19.94 6.35 1.58
N LEU A 23 -18.62 6.38 1.82
CA LEU A 23 -17.71 5.36 1.31
C LEU A 23 -17.96 3.95 1.88
N PHE A 24 -18.68 3.82 3.01
CA PHE A 24 -19.08 2.51 3.53
C PHE A 24 -20.22 1.87 2.71
N ASP A 25 -21.01 2.68 2.00
CA ASP A 25 -22.20 2.26 1.25
C ASP A 25 -22.00 2.39 -0.27
N THR A 26 -20.77 2.66 -0.73
CA THR A 26 -20.44 2.82 -2.15
C THR A 26 -19.28 1.92 -2.56
N GLU A 27 -19.21 1.59 -3.84
CA GLU A 27 -18.04 0.92 -4.41
C GLU A 27 -16.82 1.85 -4.46
N SER A 28 -15.67 1.34 -4.03
CA SER A 28 -14.39 2.04 -4.00
C SER A 28 -13.27 1.13 -4.46
N LEU A 29 -12.30 1.70 -5.18
CA LEU A 29 -11.02 1.03 -5.42
C LEU A 29 -10.10 1.30 -4.24
N VAL A 30 -9.59 0.23 -3.63
CA VAL A 30 -8.66 0.31 -2.49
C VAL A 30 -7.33 -0.30 -2.90
N PHE A 31 -6.27 0.50 -2.79
CA PHE A 31 -4.89 0.01 -2.85
C PHE A 31 -4.44 -0.35 -1.43
N HIS A 32 -4.23 -1.64 -1.17
CA HIS A 32 -3.63 -2.10 0.07
C HIS A 32 -2.14 -2.32 -0.12
N VAL A 33 -1.33 -1.36 0.33
CA VAL A 33 0.12 -1.36 0.16
C VAL A 33 0.79 -1.42 1.54
N SER A 34 1.49 -2.51 1.82
CA SER A 34 2.21 -2.74 3.06
C SER A 34 3.57 -3.42 2.80
N GLY A 35 4.28 -3.80 3.86
CA GLY A 35 5.46 -4.68 3.73
C GLY A 35 5.12 -6.10 3.28
N GLY A 36 3.88 -6.56 3.47
CA GLY A 36 3.45 -7.94 3.18
C GLY A 36 2.39 -8.08 2.09
N THR A 37 1.89 -6.98 1.55
CA THR A 37 0.81 -6.96 0.54
C THR A 37 0.98 -5.78 -0.40
N THR A 38 0.55 -5.95 -1.65
CA THR A 38 0.39 -4.87 -2.63
C THR A 38 -0.73 -5.28 -3.55
N ASP A 39 -1.94 -4.89 -3.17
CA ASP A 39 -3.19 -5.37 -3.80
C ASP A 39 -4.04 -4.21 -4.28
N LEU A 40 -4.70 -4.41 -5.42
CA LEU A 40 -5.81 -3.59 -5.90
C LEU A 40 -7.11 -4.35 -5.64
N LEU A 41 -8.00 -3.75 -4.88
CA LEU A 41 -9.26 -4.34 -4.43
C LEU A 41 -10.44 -3.47 -4.88
N LEU A 42 -11.51 -4.12 -5.34
CA LEU A 42 -12.83 -3.50 -5.45
C LEU A 42 -13.59 -3.79 -4.16
N CYS A 43 -13.94 -2.74 -3.44
CA CYS A 43 -14.58 -2.84 -2.13
C CYS A 43 -15.94 -2.16 -2.14
N HIS A 44 -16.94 -2.80 -1.53
CA HIS A 44 -18.17 -2.13 -1.11
C HIS A 44 -18.16 -2.11 0.42
N GLY A 45 -17.83 -0.94 0.98
CA GLY A 45 -17.45 -0.82 2.38
C GLY A 45 -16.29 -1.75 2.75
N ALA A 46 -16.33 -2.32 3.96
CA ALA A 46 -15.38 -3.34 4.41
C ALA A 46 -15.96 -4.77 4.34
N ASP A 47 -17.19 -4.93 3.84
CA ASP A 47 -17.91 -6.20 3.88
C ASP A 47 -17.65 -7.04 2.63
N THR A 48 -17.71 -6.41 1.45
CA THR A 48 -17.45 -7.06 0.17
C THR A 48 -16.10 -6.61 -0.36
N ILE A 49 -15.19 -7.56 -0.56
CA ILE A 49 -13.82 -7.31 -1.04
C ILE A 49 -13.54 -8.27 -2.19
N THR A 50 -13.35 -7.73 -3.39
CA THR A 50 -13.00 -8.49 -4.59
C THR A 50 -11.58 -8.11 -5.03
N PRO A 51 -10.62 -9.06 -5.00
CA PRO A 51 -9.28 -8.81 -5.53
C PRO A 51 -9.35 -8.59 -7.04
N LEU A 52 -8.82 -7.47 -7.53
CA LEU A 52 -8.67 -7.18 -8.96
C LEU A 52 -7.24 -7.40 -9.45
N GLY A 53 -6.25 -7.22 -8.57
CA GLY A 53 -4.85 -7.43 -8.89
C GLY A 53 -3.99 -7.52 -7.64
N THR A 54 -2.85 -8.20 -7.75
CA THR A 54 -1.83 -8.30 -6.70
C THR A 54 -0.46 -8.25 -7.35
N SER A 55 0.58 -7.92 -6.58
CA SER A 55 1.95 -8.00 -7.08
C SER A 55 2.29 -9.43 -7.52
N SER A 56 2.99 -9.55 -8.65
CA SER A 56 3.47 -10.84 -9.18
C SER A 56 4.80 -11.29 -8.59
N ASP A 57 5.52 -10.41 -7.89
CA ASP A 57 6.87 -10.66 -7.38
C ASP A 57 7.10 -10.12 -5.96
N LEU A 58 7.45 -8.84 -5.82
CA LEU A 58 7.73 -8.18 -4.55
C LEU A 58 6.60 -7.21 -4.23
N TYR A 59 6.22 -7.18 -2.96
CA TYR A 59 5.36 -6.10 -2.47
C TYR A 59 6.14 -4.80 -2.43
N ALA A 60 5.47 -3.67 -2.61
CA ALA A 60 6.12 -2.37 -2.70
C ALA A 60 6.97 -2.06 -1.44
N GLY A 61 6.43 -2.32 -0.24
CA GLY A 61 7.18 -2.14 1.00
C GLY A 61 8.45 -3.00 1.04
N GLN A 62 8.36 -4.26 0.63
CA GLN A 62 9.53 -5.16 0.51
C GLN A 62 10.56 -4.66 -0.50
N ALA A 63 10.15 -4.16 -1.65
CA ALA A 63 11.05 -3.65 -2.66
C ALA A 63 11.86 -2.46 -2.12
N VAL A 64 11.19 -1.52 -1.45
CA VAL A 64 11.84 -0.35 -0.82
C VAL A 64 12.75 -0.77 0.33
N ASP A 65 12.29 -1.66 1.21
CA ASP A 65 13.10 -2.11 2.34
C ASP A 65 14.35 -2.86 1.91
N ARG A 66 14.25 -3.75 0.91
CA ARG A 66 15.40 -4.47 0.37
C ARG A 66 16.42 -3.52 -0.29
N LEU A 67 15.94 -2.51 -1.00
CA LEU A 67 16.81 -1.47 -1.54
C LEU A 67 17.53 -0.72 -0.41
N GLY A 68 16.79 -0.27 0.61
CA GLY A 68 17.36 0.49 1.71
C GLY A 68 18.41 -0.30 2.50
N VAL A 69 18.15 -1.57 2.80
CA VAL A 69 19.15 -2.47 3.42
C VAL A 69 20.38 -2.61 2.54
N LYS A 70 20.22 -2.77 1.22
CA LYS A 70 21.35 -2.85 0.28
C LYS A 70 22.16 -1.55 0.20
N LEU A 71 21.53 -0.40 0.47
CA LEU A 71 22.19 0.91 0.57
C LEU A 71 22.84 1.16 1.95
N GLY A 72 22.68 0.25 2.92
CA GLY A 72 23.29 0.33 4.24
C GLY A 72 22.40 0.93 5.33
N PHE A 73 21.12 1.16 5.07
CA PHE A 73 20.16 1.64 6.08
C PHE A 73 19.63 0.49 6.97
N PRO A 74 19.27 0.78 8.23
CA PRO A 74 18.65 -0.22 9.10
C PRO A 74 17.21 -0.52 8.67
N PHE A 75 16.73 -1.72 9.01
CA PHE A 75 15.33 -2.12 8.81
C PHE A 75 14.42 -1.63 9.96
N PRO A 76 13.19 -1.15 9.69
CA PRO A 76 12.57 -0.91 8.37
C PRO A 76 13.21 0.28 7.65
N ALA A 77 13.56 0.09 6.38
CA ALA A 77 14.41 1.02 5.65
C ALA A 77 13.61 2.05 4.83
N GLY A 78 12.29 1.86 4.70
CA GLY A 78 11.42 2.73 3.90
C GLY A 78 11.52 4.23 4.21
N GLN A 79 11.62 4.61 5.49
CA GLN A 79 11.75 6.01 5.87
C GLN A 79 13.06 6.62 5.34
N TYR A 80 14.20 5.94 5.53
CA TYR A 80 15.50 6.43 5.07
C TYR A 80 15.56 6.58 3.56
N VAL A 81 15.00 5.62 2.81
CA VAL A 81 14.94 5.70 1.34
C VAL A 81 14.09 6.89 0.89
N SER A 82 12.94 7.11 1.53
CA SER A 82 12.06 8.26 1.23
C SER A 82 12.76 9.60 1.50
N GLU A 83 13.46 9.72 2.63
CA GLU A 83 14.24 10.91 2.98
C GLU A 83 15.33 11.22 1.95
N GLN A 84 16.09 10.22 1.51
CA GLN A 84 17.12 10.42 0.47
C GLN A 84 16.50 10.80 -0.88
N ALA A 85 15.36 10.19 -1.25
CA ALA A 85 14.65 10.52 -2.47
C ALA A 85 14.15 11.98 -2.47
N ALA A 86 13.63 12.47 -1.33
CA ALA A 86 13.16 13.84 -1.18
C ALA A 86 14.30 14.90 -1.25
N LEU A 87 15.53 14.51 -0.91
CA LEU A 87 16.72 15.37 -1.00
C LEU A 87 17.39 15.37 -2.38
N CYS A 88 16.96 14.48 -3.29
CA CYS A 88 17.52 14.39 -4.63
C CYS A 88 17.11 15.63 -5.46
N ALA A 89 18.11 16.38 -5.95
CA ALA A 89 17.88 17.57 -6.78
C ALA A 89 17.76 17.25 -8.27
N ASP A 90 18.12 16.04 -8.68
CA ASP A 90 18.11 15.63 -10.08
C ASP A 90 16.68 15.21 -10.52
N ASP A 91 16.25 15.68 -11.69
CA ASP A 91 15.01 15.19 -12.34
C ASP A 91 15.28 13.82 -12.98
N ILE A 92 15.09 12.75 -12.21
CA ILE A 92 15.28 11.38 -12.67
C ILE A 92 14.04 10.94 -13.46
N ARG A 93 14.20 10.72 -14.76
CA ARG A 93 13.17 10.14 -15.65
C ARG A 93 13.54 8.72 -16.03
N PRO A 94 13.19 7.71 -15.20
CA PRO A 94 13.47 6.33 -15.56
C PRO A 94 12.68 5.99 -16.84
N LYS A 95 13.32 5.24 -17.75
CA LYS A 95 12.61 4.68 -18.90
C LYS A 95 11.59 3.68 -18.37
N THR A 96 10.31 3.97 -18.52
CA THR A 96 9.24 3.00 -18.24
C THR A 96 9.23 1.96 -19.36
N SER A 97 9.82 0.80 -19.12
CA SER A 97 9.50 -0.42 -19.85
C SER A 97 8.42 -1.14 -19.05
N VAL A 98 7.17 -1.03 -19.49
CA VAL A 98 6.07 -1.89 -19.02
C VAL A 98 6.01 -3.09 -19.93
#